data_AF-A0A7I4XWL0-F1
#
_entry.id   AF-A0A7I4XWL0-F1
#
_cell.length_a   1.000
_cell.length_b   1.000
_cell.length_c   1.000
_cell.angle_alpha   90.00
_cell.angle_beta   90.00
_cell.angle_gamma   90.00
#
_symmetry.space_group_name_H-M   'P 1'
#
loop_
_entity.id
_entity.type
_entity.pdbx_description
1 polymer ?
#
loop_
_entity_poly.entity_id
_entity_poly.type
_entity_poly.pdbx_seq_one_letter_code
_entity_poly.pdbx_strand_id
1 'polypeptide(L)'
;MPRIHVIVIVVGFVYLIWRCYYFQQLLAMCEDFQQSQLEHQEINPLVKIVERAPSRSQVSHCTREDGDMCVPPLYTYATKYRIAEKNRLIACAVEKNFSTMLTAILCYLFDERRFLESKRNLTTEVYHQRFCASKNEYSSLTEIEAKVTSSLHDWQKIAVVRDPLEKFASGFADKCLREQTWKKFPNRCNKCKTNLKCFMERQYARLLKRATGVHSPVNFDDDHFSPQNWRCEFSTHLHDFQILHFDSSRPSGFTDSLLAVLKKNNVTERAMHFIKSSIESKRTSHSTKDTVEHNETRRAILSNPHLLDLLIRMYYYDYVLFGYRIPAVQTETNKQ
;
A
#
# COMPACT_ATOMS: atom_id res chain seq x y z
N MET A 1 -45.50 46.56 16.09
CA MET A 1 -44.67 45.35 15.88
C MET A 1 -44.63 44.88 14.42
N PRO A 2 -44.01 45.61 13.44
CA PRO A 2 -43.89 45.09 12.06
C PRO A 2 -42.45 44.76 11.62
N ARG A 3 -41.42 45.17 12.38
CA ARG A 3 -40.01 45.04 11.96
C ARG A 3 -39.40 43.65 12.12
N ILE A 4 -39.93 42.82 13.02
CA ILE A 4 -39.39 41.47 13.28
C ILE A 4 -39.81 40.49 12.17
N HIS A 5 -41.01 40.61 11.63
CA HIS A 5 -41.48 39.74 10.54
C HIS A 5 -40.70 39.92 9.24
N VAL A 6 -40.30 41.16 8.91
CA VAL A 6 -39.50 41.42 7.71
C VAL A 6 -38.10 40.79 7.83
N ILE A 7 -37.47 40.84 9.00
CA ILE A 7 -36.14 40.26 9.22
C ILE A 7 -36.17 38.73 9.11
N VAL A 8 -37.19 38.07 9.68
CA VAL A 8 -37.32 36.60 9.61
C VAL A 8 -37.53 36.14 8.16
N ILE A 9 -38.32 36.87 7.37
CA ILE A 9 -38.55 36.55 5.96
C ILE A 9 -37.25 36.71 5.15
N VAL A 10 -36.49 37.79 5.36
CA VAL A 10 -35.23 38.03 4.64
C VAL A 10 -34.18 36.97 5.00
N VAL A 11 -34.03 36.62 6.28
CA VAL A 11 -33.08 35.58 6.72
C VAL A 11 -33.48 34.20 6.18
N GLY A 12 -34.76 33.87 6.18
CA GLY A 12 -35.27 32.62 5.59
C GLY A 12 -35.01 32.53 4.08
N PHE A 13 -35.19 33.65 3.36
CA PHE A 13 -34.95 33.71 1.92
C PHE A 13 -33.45 33.56 1.58
N VAL A 14 -32.56 34.22 2.34
CA VAL A 14 -31.11 34.09 2.18
C VAL A 14 -30.64 32.66 2.48
N TYR A 15 -31.20 32.00 3.50
CA TYR A 15 -30.88 30.61 3.82
C TYR A 15 -31.29 29.64 2.70
N LEU A 16 -32.46 29.85 2.09
CA LEU A 16 -32.93 29.03 0.98
C LEU A 16 -32.08 29.22 -0.28
N ILE A 17 -31.69 30.46 -0.61
CA ILE A 17 -30.76 30.74 -1.72
C ILE A 17 -29.41 30.06 -1.47
N TRP A 18 -28.88 30.15 -0.25
CA TRP A 18 -27.61 29.50 0.10
C TRP A 18 -27.70 27.97 -0.02
N ARG A 19 -28.81 27.36 0.43
CA ARG A 19 -29.05 25.92 0.25
C ARG A 19 -29.19 25.51 -1.22
N CYS A 20 -29.91 26.29 -2.04
CA CYS A 20 -30.04 26.01 -3.47
C CYS A 20 -28.70 26.14 -4.20
N TYR A 21 -27.89 27.15 -3.87
CA TYR A 21 -26.56 27.32 -4.43
C TYR A 21 -25.62 26.17 -4.05
N TYR A 22 -25.64 25.73 -2.78
CA TYR A 22 -24.85 24.60 -2.32
C TYR A 22 -25.30 23.27 -2.95
N PHE A 23 -26.62 23.10 -3.15
CA PHE A 23 -27.18 21.93 -3.83
C PHE A 23 -26.83 21.91 -5.33
N GLN A 24 -26.83 23.06 -6.00
CA GLN A 24 -26.37 23.17 -7.40
C GLN A 24 -24.86 22.89 -7.54
N GLN A 25 -24.02 23.34 -6.59
CA GLN A 25 -22.59 22.96 -6.59
C GLN A 25 -22.39 21.46 -6.38
N LEU A 26 -23.18 20.82 -5.50
CA LEU A 26 -23.17 19.37 -5.30
C LEU A 26 -23.62 18.59 -6.54
N LEU A 27 -24.57 19.12 -7.32
CA LEU A 27 -25.02 18.51 -8.57
C LEU A 27 -23.99 18.67 -9.69
N ALA A 28 -23.33 19.83 -9.80
CA ALA A 28 -22.24 20.05 -10.76
C ALA A 28 -21.05 19.12 -10.50
N MET A 29 -20.74 18.84 -9.22
CA MET A 29 -19.72 17.85 -8.86
C MET A 29 -20.08 16.40 -9.26
N CYS A 30 -21.36 16.06 -9.38
CA CYS A 30 -21.80 14.75 -9.87
C CYS A 30 -21.68 14.64 -11.39
N GLU A 31 -21.97 15.71 -12.14
CA GLU A 31 -21.83 15.72 -13.60
C GLU A 31 -20.35 15.64 -14.03
N ASP A 32 -19.44 16.37 -13.37
CA ASP A 32 -17.99 16.27 -13.63
C ASP A 32 -17.43 14.88 -13.30
N PHE A 33 -17.96 14.22 -12.25
CA PHE A 33 -17.58 12.85 -11.92
C PHE A 33 -18.02 11.87 -13.01
N GLN A 34 -19.21 12.05 -13.59
CA GLN A 34 -19.73 11.20 -14.66
C GLN A 34 -19.00 11.40 -15.99
N GLN A 35 -18.52 12.61 -16.27
CA GLN A 35 -17.77 12.90 -17.49
C GLN A 35 -16.32 12.34 -17.44
N SER A 36 -15.67 12.35 -16.27
CA SER A 36 -14.36 11.69 -16.08
C SER A 36 -14.40 10.16 -16.23
N GLN A 37 -15.57 9.53 -16.09
CA GLN A 37 -15.76 8.09 -16.24
C GLN A 37 -15.89 7.66 -17.72
N LEU A 38 -16.19 8.59 -18.63
CA LEU A 38 -16.36 8.30 -20.07
C LEU A 38 -15.04 8.43 -20.87
N GLU A 39 -14.01 9.09 -20.33
CA GLU A 39 -12.70 9.23 -21.00
C GLU A 39 -11.70 8.11 -20.71
N HIS A 40 -12.00 7.16 -19.81
CA HIS A 40 -11.10 6.05 -19.46
C HIS A 40 -11.35 4.76 -20.25
N GLN A 41 -11.52 4.86 -21.57
CA GLN A 41 -11.56 3.72 -22.48
C GLN A 41 -10.51 3.81 -23.59
N GLU A 42 -9.24 3.98 -23.21
CA GLU A 42 -8.12 3.54 -24.03
C GLU A 42 -7.24 2.56 -23.26
N ILE A 43 -7.22 1.31 -23.75
CA ILE A 43 -6.43 0.21 -23.22
C ILE A 43 -4.96 0.50 -23.52
N ASN A 44 -4.19 0.77 -22.46
CA ASN A 44 -2.77 1.16 -22.50
C ASN A 44 -1.87 0.03 -23.09
N PRO A 45 -0.82 0.31 -23.88
CA PRO A 45 0.05 -0.69 -24.54
C PRO A 45 0.84 -1.63 -23.62
N LEU A 46 0.79 -1.42 -22.29
CA LEU A 46 1.46 -2.24 -21.26
C LEU A 46 1.03 -3.71 -21.24
N VAL A 47 -0.16 -4.04 -21.77
CA VAL A 47 -0.59 -5.44 -21.93
C VAL A 47 0.35 -6.22 -22.86
N LYS A 48 1.02 -5.57 -23.82
CA LYS A 48 1.95 -6.22 -24.75
C LYS A 48 3.30 -6.63 -24.14
N ILE A 49 3.65 -6.12 -22.95
CA ILE A 49 4.94 -6.45 -22.31
C ILE A 49 4.91 -7.84 -21.66
N VAL A 50 3.71 -8.37 -21.35
CA VAL A 50 3.53 -9.69 -20.70
C VAL A 50 3.79 -10.87 -21.64
N GLU A 51 3.87 -10.65 -22.96
CA GLU A 51 4.04 -11.72 -23.95
C GLU A 51 5.49 -12.18 -24.17
N ARG A 52 6.48 -11.59 -23.48
CA ARG A 52 7.90 -11.97 -23.65
C ARG A 52 8.53 -12.41 -22.33
N ALA A 53 8.17 -13.61 -21.86
CA ALA A 53 8.94 -14.36 -20.87
C ALA A 53 9.38 -15.72 -21.45
N PRO A 54 10.67 -16.13 -21.33
CA PRO A 54 11.14 -17.37 -21.95
C PRO A 54 10.89 -18.63 -21.09
N SER A 55 10.36 -19.65 -21.78
CA SER A 55 10.58 -21.11 -21.66
C SER A 55 10.31 -21.87 -20.34
N ARG A 56 9.09 -22.43 -20.27
CA ARG A 56 8.70 -23.83 -19.95
C ARG A 56 9.27 -24.51 -18.69
N SER A 57 8.55 -24.31 -17.57
CA SER A 57 7.94 -25.39 -16.75
C SER A 57 6.95 -24.86 -15.70
N GLN A 58 6.44 -23.63 -15.86
CA GLN A 58 5.53 -23.02 -14.89
C GLN A 58 4.11 -23.20 -15.39
N VAL A 59 3.29 -23.83 -14.55
CA VAL A 59 1.82 -23.85 -14.63
C VAL A 59 1.36 -22.48 -15.10
N SER A 60 0.56 -22.44 -16.17
CA SER A 60 -0.01 -21.23 -16.74
C SER A 60 -1.09 -20.69 -15.80
N HIS A 61 -0.68 -20.26 -14.61
CA HIS A 61 -1.54 -19.55 -13.70
C HIS A 61 -2.07 -18.33 -14.45
N CYS A 62 -3.40 -18.14 -14.41
CA CYS A 62 -4.08 -16.96 -14.93
C CYS A 62 -4.21 -16.84 -16.47
N THR A 63 -3.88 -17.86 -17.27
CA THR A 63 -4.18 -17.86 -18.72
C THR A 63 -5.64 -18.22 -18.99
N ARG A 64 -6.51 -17.21 -18.86
CA ARG A 64 -7.89 -16.97 -19.37
C ARG A 64 -8.86 -18.09 -19.83
N GLU A 65 -8.59 -19.38 -19.74
CA GLU A 65 -9.49 -20.38 -20.35
C GLU A 65 -10.55 -20.96 -19.39
N ASP A 66 -10.32 -21.08 -18.07
CA ASP A 66 -11.25 -21.84 -17.22
C ASP A 66 -11.65 -21.15 -15.92
N GLY A 67 -12.50 -20.12 -15.91
CA GLY A 67 -13.19 -19.64 -14.68
C GLY A 67 -12.29 -19.19 -13.50
N ASP A 68 -10.98 -19.18 -13.71
CA ASP A 68 -9.92 -19.21 -12.73
C ASP A 68 -9.22 -17.84 -12.74
N MET A 69 -9.98 -16.83 -12.33
CA MET A 69 -9.56 -15.43 -12.48
C MET A 69 -8.56 -15.05 -11.40
N CYS A 70 -7.30 -14.84 -11.78
CA CYS A 70 -6.39 -14.12 -10.91
C CYS A 70 -6.86 -12.68 -10.72
N VAL A 71 -6.52 -12.11 -9.57
CA VAL A 71 -6.78 -10.71 -9.28
C VAL A 71 -6.00 -9.87 -10.33
N PRO A 72 -6.68 -8.98 -11.08
CA PRO A 72 -6.06 -8.32 -12.22
C PRO A 72 -4.96 -7.36 -11.79
N PRO A 73 -4.00 -7.04 -12.68
CA PRO A 73 -2.89 -6.17 -12.36
C PRO A 73 -3.32 -4.70 -12.34
N LEU A 74 -2.51 -3.86 -11.69
CA LEU A 74 -2.49 -2.40 -11.83
C LEU A 74 -3.86 -1.74 -11.62
N TYR A 75 -4.70 -2.29 -10.76
CA TYR A 75 -5.95 -1.65 -10.36
C TYR A 75 -5.64 -0.40 -9.52
N THR A 76 -6.24 0.74 -9.88
CA THR A 76 -6.04 2.00 -9.15
C THR A 76 -6.61 1.91 -7.73
N TYR A 77 -5.72 1.89 -6.75
CA TYR A 77 -6.06 1.83 -5.33
C TYR A 77 -5.47 3.01 -4.57
N ALA A 78 -6.05 3.36 -3.42
CA ALA A 78 -5.56 4.44 -2.56
C ALA A 78 -4.05 4.35 -2.30
N THR A 79 -3.33 5.46 -2.35
CA THR A 79 -1.88 5.48 -2.13
C THR A 79 -1.52 6.22 -0.84
N LYS A 80 -0.28 6.01 -0.37
CA LYS A 80 0.26 6.64 0.84
C LYS A 80 1.66 7.12 0.53
N TYR A 81 1.81 8.35 0.06
CA TYR A 81 3.12 8.92 -0.21
C TYR A 81 3.70 9.66 0.98
N ARG A 82 5.02 9.61 1.12
CA ARG A 82 5.81 10.41 2.04
C ARG A 82 6.90 11.11 1.27
N ILE A 83 7.08 12.40 1.52
CA ILE A 83 8.12 13.18 0.84
C ILE A 83 9.19 13.68 1.80
N ALA A 84 10.40 13.86 1.26
CA ALA A 84 11.46 14.64 1.87
C ALA A 84 11.97 15.65 0.84
N GLU A 85 11.38 16.85 0.88
CA GLU A 85 11.55 17.88 -0.15
C GLU A 85 13.00 18.35 -0.32
N LYS A 86 13.74 18.51 0.79
CA LYS A 86 15.17 18.87 0.76
C LYS A 86 16.02 17.90 -0.05
N ASN A 87 15.59 16.64 -0.13
CA ASN A 87 16.26 15.57 -0.84
C ASN A 87 15.57 15.20 -2.16
N ARG A 88 14.47 15.88 -2.53
CA ARG A 88 13.63 15.55 -3.70
C ARG A 88 13.24 14.07 -3.76
N LEU A 89 12.91 13.50 -2.60
CA LEU A 89 12.50 12.09 -2.46
C LEU A 89 10.99 11.97 -2.32
N ILE A 90 10.39 11.04 -3.07
CA ILE A 90 9.01 10.57 -2.88
C ILE A 90 9.07 9.08 -2.60
N ALA A 91 8.49 8.64 -1.48
CA ALA A 91 8.38 7.23 -1.13
C ALA A 91 6.91 6.81 -1.05
N CYS A 92 6.55 5.74 -1.75
CA CYS A 92 5.26 5.09 -1.57
C CYS A 92 5.30 4.06 -0.43
N ALA A 93 4.51 4.28 0.61
CA ALA A 93 4.42 3.40 1.77
C ALA A 93 3.35 2.33 1.56
N VAL A 94 3.75 1.16 1.03
CA VAL A 94 2.88 -0.02 0.91
C VAL A 94 2.89 -0.83 2.20
N GLU A 95 1.71 -1.08 2.77
CA GLU A 95 1.61 -1.78 4.06
C GLU A 95 2.28 -3.16 4.03
N LYS A 96 2.93 -3.50 5.15
CA LYS A 96 3.70 -4.73 5.36
C LYS A 96 4.98 -4.88 4.51
N ASN A 97 5.35 -3.84 3.75
CA ASN A 97 6.60 -3.75 3.00
C ASN A 97 7.53 -2.70 3.63
N PHE A 98 7.87 -2.85 4.91
CA PHE A 98 8.71 -1.86 5.61
C PHE A 98 8.06 -0.46 5.72
N SER A 99 6.73 -0.35 5.51
CA SER A 99 5.98 0.93 5.49
C SER A 99 6.17 1.81 6.73
N THR A 100 6.14 1.23 7.93
CA THR A 100 6.32 1.98 9.19
C THR A 100 7.70 2.64 9.24
N MET A 101 8.74 1.88 8.94
CA MET A 101 10.11 2.38 8.97
C MET A 101 10.38 3.36 7.84
N LEU A 102 9.90 3.08 6.62
CA LEU A 102 9.98 3.99 5.49
C LEU A 102 9.31 5.34 5.80
N THR A 103 8.12 5.31 6.39
CA THR A 103 7.40 6.52 6.82
C THR A 103 8.20 7.32 7.84
N ALA A 104 8.79 6.64 8.83
CA ALA A 104 9.62 7.28 9.84
C ALA A 104 10.89 7.91 9.23
N ILE A 105 11.55 7.20 8.31
CA ILE A 105 12.73 7.70 7.60
C ILE A 105 12.41 8.97 6.82
N LEU A 106 11.33 8.97 6.03
CA LEU A 106 10.96 10.16 5.25
C LEU A 106 10.52 11.32 6.16
N CYS A 107 9.89 11.03 7.30
CA CYS A 107 9.58 12.05 8.30
C CYS A 107 10.83 12.64 8.96
N TYR A 108 11.83 11.81 9.28
CA TYR A 108 13.13 12.26 9.77
C TYR A 108 13.83 13.14 8.73
N LEU A 109 13.90 12.71 7.47
CA LEU A 109 14.56 13.48 6.40
C LEU A 109 13.81 14.79 6.06
N PHE A 110 12.49 14.83 6.24
CA PHE A 110 11.71 16.04 6.08
C PHE A 110 12.13 17.14 7.07
N ASP A 111 12.32 16.81 8.35
CA ASP A 111 12.77 17.76 9.39
C ASP A 111 13.67 17.10 10.44
N GLU A 112 14.92 16.84 10.06
CA GLU A 112 15.90 16.12 10.90
C GLU A 112 16.08 16.78 12.27
N ARG A 113 16.16 18.11 12.29
CA ARG A 113 16.41 18.90 13.50
C ARG A 113 15.27 18.71 14.50
N ARG A 114 14.03 18.99 14.10
CA ARG A 114 12.89 18.86 15.04
C ARG A 114 12.60 17.40 15.38
N PHE A 115 12.83 16.46 14.46
CA PHE A 115 12.70 15.04 14.74
C PHE A 115 13.63 14.61 15.89
N LEU A 116 14.91 14.97 15.82
CA LEU A 116 15.90 14.66 16.85
C LEU A 116 15.66 15.43 18.17
N GLU A 117 15.32 16.72 18.11
CA GLU A 117 15.00 17.54 19.31
C GLU A 117 13.80 16.97 20.08
N SER A 118 12.84 16.38 19.37
CA SER A 118 11.68 15.71 19.99
C SER A 118 12.01 14.35 20.63
N LYS A 119 13.29 13.95 20.64
CA LYS A 119 13.79 12.67 21.18
C LYS A 119 13.10 11.45 20.57
N ARG A 120 12.63 11.55 19.33
CA ARG A 120 11.98 10.46 18.59
C ARG A 120 13.01 9.51 17.99
N ASN A 121 12.59 8.26 17.79
CA ASN A 121 13.37 7.22 17.13
C ASN A 121 12.54 6.61 16.00
N LEU A 122 13.21 6.25 14.89
CA LEU A 122 12.59 5.62 13.73
C LEU A 122 11.84 4.33 14.08
N THR A 123 12.30 3.58 15.10
CA THR A 123 11.71 2.30 15.50
C THR A 123 10.45 2.44 16.37
N THR A 124 10.23 3.62 16.96
CA THR A 124 9.13 3.88 17.92
C THR A 124 8.02 4.74 17.33
N GLU A 125 8.11 5.13 16.06
CA GLU A 125 7.03 5.83 15.38
C GLU A 125 5.78 4.94 15.28
N VAL A 126 4.67 5.45 15.80
CA VAL A 126 3.35 4.79 15.75
C VAL A 126 2.39 5.57 14.88
N TYR A 127 1.53 4.84 14.14
CA TYR A 127 0.62 5.42 13.15
C TYR A 127 -0.23 6.59 13.70
N HIS A 128 -0.72 6.49 14.95
CA HIS A 128 -1.64 7.48 15.53
C HIS A 128 -0.95 8.70 16.14
N GLN A 129 0.38 8.71 16.29
CA GLN A 129 1.12 9.81 16.93
C GLN A 129 2.33 10.22 16.08
N ARG A 130 2.21 10.11 14.75
CA ARG A 130 3.29 10.41 13.81
C ARG A 130 3.66 11.89 13.86
N PHE A 131 4.96 12.17 13.96
CA PHE A 131 5.48 13.54 14.04
C PHE A 131 5.15 14.40 12.81
N CYS A 132 5.18 13.77 11.63
CA CYS A 132 4.94 14.43 10.34
C CYS A 132 3.52 14.21 9.80
N ALA A 133 2.57 13.77 10.63
CA ALA A 133 1.17 13.60 10.22
C ALA A 133 0.66 14.87 9.52
N SER A 134 0.10 14.68 8.31
CA SER A 134 -0.43 15.76 7.46
C SER A 134 0.58 16.86 7.06
N LYS A 135 1.89 16.64 7.26
CA LYS A 135 2.94 17.60 6.87
C LYS A 135 3.69 17.16 5.63
N ASN A 136 4.06 15.88 5.58
CA ASN A 136 4.78 15.29 4.45
C ASN A 136 4.03 14.08 3.86
N GLU A 137 2.72 14.00 4.10
CA GLU A 137 1.88 12.85 3.74
C GLU A 137 0.88 13.25 2.66
N TYR A 138 0.83 12.46 1.59
CA TYR A 138 -0.01 12.75 0.42
C TYR A 138 -0.67 11.47 -0.11
N SER A 139 -1.74 11.65 -0.88
CA SER A 139 -2.60 10.57 -1.39
C SER A 139 -2.48 10.34 -2.90
N SER A 140 -1.83 11.25 -3.64
CA SER A 140 -1.50 11.11 -5.07
C SER A 140 -0.24 11.90 -5.43
N LEU A 141 0.38 11.57 -6.56
CA LEU A 141 1.48 12.37 -7.12
C LEU A 141 1.00 13.77 -7.52
N THR A 142 -0.22 13.91 -8.04
CA THR A 142 -0.84 15.21 -8.36
C THR A 142 -0.95 16.10 -7.13
N GLU A 143 -1.31 15.55 -5.97
CA GLU A 143 -1.39 16.32 -4.73
C GLU A 143 -0.02 16.85 -4.30
N ILE A 144 1.05 16.06 -4.50
CA ILE A 144 2.42 16.49 -4.23
C ILE A 144 2.82 17.61 -5.19
N GLU A 145 2.58 17.42 -6.49
CA GLU A 145 2.93 18.39 -7.54
C GLU A 145 2.25 19.74 -7.31
N ALA A 146 1.00 19.75 -6.85
CA ALA A 146 0.29 20.98 -6.50
C ALA A 146 0.84 21.71 -5.26
N LYS A 147 1.71 21.07 -4.47
CA LYS A 147 2.24 21.63 -3.21
C LYS A 147 3.71 22.01 -3.29
N VAL A 148 4.49 21.35 -4.13
CA VAL A 148 5.90 21.67 -4.30
C VAL A 148 6.07 22.72 -5.41
N THR A 149 7.11 23.54 -5.31
CA THR A 149 7.36 24.62 -6.28
C THR A 149 8.12 24.16 -7.53
N SER A 150 8.47 22.87 -7.61
CA SER A 150 9.29 22.28 -8.66
C SER A 150 8.59 21.10 -9.31
N SER A 151 8.86 20.84 -10.59
CA SER A 151 8.36 19.65 -11.27
C SER A 151 8.84 18.38 -10.57
N LEU A 152 7.97 17.36 -10.54
CA LEU A 152 8.30 16.03 -10.00
C LEU A 152 9.17 15.18 -10.92
N HIS A 153 9.54 15.68 -12.10
CA HIS A 153 10.41 14.98 -13.06
C HIS A 153 11.78 14.66 -12.43
N ASP A 154 12.34 15.60 -11.66
CA ASP A 154 13.68 15.49 -11.08
C ASP A 154 13.66 14.83 -9.70
N TRP A 155 12.49 14.39 -9.23
CA TRP A 155 12.32 13.77 -7.93
C TRP A 155 12.50 12.26 -8.04
N GLN A 156 13.35 11.71 -7.17
CA GLN A 156 13.53 10.28 -7.07
C GLN A 156 12.32 9.67 -6.36
N LYS A 157 11.57 8.86 -7.12
CA LYS A 157 10.44 8.07 -6.60
C LYS A 157 10.95 6.68 -6.22
N ILE A 158 10.59 6.24 -5.01
CA ILE A 158 10.90 4.89 -4.52
C ILE A 158 9.66 4.18 -4.01
N ALA A 159 9.61 2.88 -4.23
CA ALA A 159 8.61 2.01 -3.63
C ALA A 159 9.30 0.76 -3.09
N VAL A 160 8.91 0.35 -1.89
CA VAL A 160 9.41 -0.88 -1.28
C VAL A 160 8.40 -1.99 -1.53
N VAL A 161 8.89 -3.08 -2.14
CA VAL A 161 8.12 -4.29 -2.40
C VAL A 161 8.68 -5.43 -1.55
N ARG A 162 7.84 -6.42 -1.27
CA ARG A 162 8.18 -7.62 -0.50
C ARG A 162 7.64 -8.85 -1.21
N ASP A 163 8.30 -9.98 -1.03
CA ASP A 163 7.80 -11.27 -1.49
C ASP A 163 6.32 -11.46 -1.04
N PRO A 164 5.39 -11.82 -1.94
CA PRO A 164 3.97 -11.86 -1.60
C PRO A 164 3.60 -12.83 -0.48
N LEU A 165 4.26 -14.00 -0.38
CA LEU A 165 4.05 -14.95 0.72
C LEU A 165 4.49 -14.33 2.05
N GLU A 166 5.67 -13.74 2.08
CA GLU A 166 6.22 -13.07 3.27
C GLU A 166 5.38 -11.87 3.70
N LYS A 167 4.90 -11.06 2.74
CA LYS A 167 3.98 -9.95 2.99
C LYS A 167 2.68 -10.46 3.62
N PHE A 168 2.05 -11.46 3.00
CA PHE A 168 0.78 -12.01 3.47
C PHE A 168 0.91 -12.61 4.88
N ALA A 169 1.91 -13.47 5.10
CA ALA A 169 2.17 -14.11 6.38
C ALA A 169 2.42 -13.06 7.47
N SER A 170 3.19 -12.02 7.15
CA SER A 170 3.44 -10.90 8.05
C SER A 170 2.16 -10.13 8.41
N GLY A 171 1.26 -9.91 7.46
CA GLY A 171 -0.03 -9.26 7.68
C GLY A 171 -0.94 -10.08 8.60
N PHE A 172 -1.10 -11.37 8.31
CA PHE A 172 -2.01 -12.25 9.05
C PHE A 172 -1.52 -12.49 10.48
N ALA A 173 -0.23 -12.78 10.65
CA ALA A 173 0.38 -12.95 11.95
C ALA A 173 0.25 -11.69 12.82
N ASP A 174 0.51 -10.51 12.25
CA ASP A 174 0.45 -9.24 12.96
C ASP A 174 -0.99 -8.90 13.36
N LYS A 175 -1.91 -8.83 12.39
CA LYS A 175 -3.24 -8.24 12.61
C LYS A 175 -4.28 -9.21 13.15
N CYS A 176 -4.18 -10.50 12.82
CA CYS A 176 -5.21 -11.49 13.13
C CYS A 176 -4.83 -12.42 14.28
N LEU A 177 -3.55 -12.79 14.38
CA LEU A 177 -3.07 -13.73 15.40
C LEU A 177 -2.55 -13.00 16.66
N ARG A 178 -1.67 -11.99 16.49
CA ARG A 178 -1.04 -11.26 17.61
C ARG A 178 -1.88 -10.10 18.13
N GLU A 179 -2.14 -9.09 17.29
CA GLU A 179 -2.95 -7.93 17.69
C GLU A 179 -4.44 -8.28 17.88
N GLN A 180 -4.90 -9.35 17.22
CA GLN A 180 -6.29 -9.83 17.29
C GLN A 180 -7.31 -8.70 17.08
N THR A 181 -7.07 -7.89 16.05
CA THR A 181 -7.80 -6.64 15.81
C THR A 181 -9.33 -6.86 15.69
N TRP A 182 -9.75 -8.08 15.34
CA TRP A 182 -11.13 -8.54 15.29
C TRP A 182 -11.85 -8.55 16.65
N LYS A 183 -11.14 -8.61 17.78
CA LYS A 183 -11.75 -8.53 19.13
C LYS A 183 -12.38 -7.16 19.37
N LYS A 184 -11.69 -6.09 18.95
CA LYS A 184 -12.17 -4.71 19.07
C LYS A 184 -13.04 -4.29 17.88
N PHE A 185 -12.76 -4.83 16.70
CA PHE A 185 -13.46 -4.48 15.46
C PHE A 185 -13.90 -5.77 14.74
N PRO A 186 -15.09 -6.32 15.02
CA PRO A 186 -15.52 -7.64 14.54
C PRO A 186 -15.47 -7.87 13.03
N ASN A 187 -15.47 -6.79 12.23
CA ASN A 187 -15.36 -6.86 10.78
C ASN A 187 -13.93 -7.10 10.25
N ARG A 188 -12.88 -6.86 11.06
CA ARG A 188 -11.48 -7.08 10.66
C ARG A 188 -11.15 -8.56 10.57
N CYS A 189 -10.04 -8.87 9.91
CA CYS A 189 -9.67 -10.25 9.58
C CYS A 189 -10.81 -10.96 8.84
N ASN A 190 -11.50 -10.23 7.94
CA ASN A 190 -12.64 -10.71 7.15
C ASN A 190 -13.71 -11.47 7.95
N LYS A 191 -13.91 -11.11 9.22
CA LYS A 191 -14.80 -11.82 10.17
C LYS A 191 -14.45 -13.30 10.37
N CYS A 192 -13.21 -13.69 10.07
CA CYS A 192 -12.68 -15.06 10.20
C CYS A 192 -11.86 -15.26 11.47
N LYS A 193 -11.62 -14.20 12.25
CA LYS A 193 -10.81 -14.22 13.47
C LYS A 193 -9.39 -14.72 13.17
N THR A 194 -9.05 -15.93 13.63
CA THR A 194 -7.76 -16.60 13.42
C THR A 194 -7.79 -17.68 12.35
N ASN A 195 -8.94 -17.92 11.69
CA ASN A 195 -9.07 -18.94 10.66
C ASN A 195 -8.47 -18.47 9.33
N LEU A 196 -7.29 -19.02 8.98
CA LEU A 196 -6.53 -18.67 7.79
C LEU A 196 -7.26 -18.98 6.48
N LYS A 197 -7.83 -20.18 6.34
CA LYS A 197 -8.56 -20.60 5.13
C LYS A 197 -9.74 -19.69 4.85
N CYS A 198 -10.59 -19.47 5.86
CA CYS A 198 -11.71 -18.54 5.78
C CYS A 198 -11.24 -17.14 5.36
N PHE A 199 -10.15 -16.64 5.95
CA PHE A 199 -9.63 -15.32 5.65
C PHE A 199 -9.20 -15.20 4.19
N MET A 200 -8.41 -16.15 3.68
CA MET A 200 -7.90 -16.14 2.31
C MET A 200 -9.03 -16.24 1.28
N GLU A 201 -9.99 -17.14 1.49
CA GLU A 201 -11.15 -17.30 0.60
C GLU A 201 -11.98 -16.01 0.52
N ARG A 202 -12.24 -15.37 1.67
CA ARG A 202 -12.98 -14.10 1.70
C ARG A 202 -12.18 -12.93 1.13
N GLN A 203 -10.87 -12.87 1.38
CA GLN A 203 -10.03 -11.80 0.86
C GLN A 203 -9.94 -11.90 -0.67
N TYR A 204 -9.71 -13.10 -1.21
CA TYR A 204 -9.67 -13.33 -2.65
C TYR A 204 -10.99 -12.94 -3.33
N ALA A 205 -12.13 -13.42 -2.82
CA ALA A 205 -13.44 -13.06 -3.34
C ALA A 205 -13.70 -11.55 -3.29
N ARG A 206 -13.22 -10.88 -2.24
CA ARG A 206 -13.33 -9.42 -2.09
C ARG A 206 -12.47 -8.66 -3.09
N LEU A 207 -11.23 -9.11 -3.34
CA LEU A 207 -10.33 -8.51 -4.32
C LEU A 207 -10.91 -8.62 -5.74
N LEU A 208 -11.45 -9.78 -6.11
CA LEU A 208 -12.12 -9.96 -7.40
C LEU A 208 -13.32 -9.03 -7.57
N LYS A 209 -14.24 -9.00 -6.59
CA LYS A 209 -15.39 -8.10 -6.62
C LYS A 209 -14.99 -6.64 -6.81
N ARG A 210 -13.95 -6.20 -6.10
CA ARG A 210 -13.44 -4.83 -6.23
C ARG A 210 -12.94 -4.57 -7.65
N ALA A 211 -12.16 -5.51 -8.19
CA ALA A 211 -11.57 -5.36 -9.51
C ALA A 211 -12.60 -5.40 -10.65
N THR A 212 -13.73 -6.07 -10.47
CA THR A 212 -14.85 -6.08 -11.43
C THR A 212 -15.80 -4.89 -11.28
N GLY A 213 -15.39 -3.82 -10.61
CA GLY A 213 -16.19 -2.59 -10.49
C GLY A 213 -17.24 -2.61 -9.38
N VAL A 214 -17.33 -3.66 -8.55
CA VAL A 214 -18.22 -3.62 -7.38
C VAL A 214 -17.57 -2.75 -6.30
N HIS A 215 -17.95 -1.47 -6.29
CA HIS A 215 -17.40 -0.46 -5.39
C HIS A 215 -17.84 -0.69 -3.95
N SER A 216 -17.10 -1.53 -3.25
CA SER A 216 -17.12 -1.60 -1.78
C SER A 216 -16.16 -0.56 -1.19
N PRO A 217 -16.52 0.14 -0.11
CA PRO A 217 -15.58 0.99 0.62
C PRO A 217 -14.31 0.22 0.97
N VAL A 218 -13.16 0.86 0.81
CA VAL A 218 -11.87 0.34 1.28
C VAL A 218 -11.97 0.06 2.78
N ASN A 219 -11.50 -1.11 3.21
CA ASN A 219 -11.47 -1.47 4.62
C ASN A 219 -10.03 -1.71 5.11
N PHE A 220 -9.92 -1.93 6.42
CA PHE A 220 -8.64 -2.19 7.09
C PHE A 220 -7.88 -3.40 6.51
N ASP A 221 -8.59 -4.47 6.14
CA ASP A 221 -7.95 -5.68 5.62
C ASP A 221 -7.43 -5.46 4.20
N ASP A 222 -8.18 -4.77 3.33
CA ASP A 222 -7.71 -4.37 2.00
C ASP A 222 -6.39 -3.60 2.09
N ASP A 223 -6.25 -2.76 3.12
CA ASP A 223 -5.06 -1.94 3.29
C ASP A 223 -3.78 -2.77 3.48
N HIS A 224 -3.88 -3.93 4.15
CA HIS A 224 -2.77 -4.80 4.51
C HIS A 224 -2.58 -5.96 3.51
N PHE A 225 -3.67 -6.42 2.87
CA PHE A 225 -3.71 -7.66 2.10
C PHE A 225 -4.06 -7.49 0.62
N SER A 226 -4.18 -6.26 0.11
CA SER A 226 -4.26 -6.05 -1.34
C SER A 226 -2.90 -6.27 -2.02
N PRO A 227 -2.91 -6.58 -3.33
CA PRO A 227 -1.69 -6.63 -4.15
C PRO A 227 -0.91 -5.33 -4.07
N GLN A 228 0.42 -5.44 -4.10
CA GLN A 228 1.32 -4.30 -4.03
C GLN A 228 1.28 -3.50 -5.34
N ASN A 229 1.09 -4.19 -6.47
CA ASN A 229 0.99 -3.59 -7.79
C ASN A 229 -0.27 -2.71 -7.97
N TRP A 230 -1.22 -2.72 -7.03
CA TRP A 230 -2.38 -1.82 -7.02
C TRP A 230 -2.09 -0.44 -6.42
N ARG A 231 -0.94 -0.28 -5.76
CA ARG A 231 -0.57 0.95 -5.05
C ARG A 231 0.27 1.87 -5.93
N CYS A 232 0.60 3.04 -5.39
CA CYS A 232 1.62 3.94 -5.91
C CYS A 232 1.37 4.44 -7.34
N GLU A 233 0.11 4.46 -7.78
CA GLU A 233 -0.29 4.83 -9.14
C GLU A 233 0.52 4.06 -10.21
N PHE A 234 0.86 2.80 -9.92
CA PHE A 234 1.68 1.99 -10.82
C PHE A 234 1.04 1.73 -12.19
N SER A 235 -0.28 1.88 -12.31
CA SER A 235 -0.98 1.81 -13.60
C SER A 235 -0.44 2.80 -14.64
N THR A 236 0.06 3.95 -14.19
CA THR A 236 0.61 5.00 -15.06
C THR A 236 2.09 5.30 -14.76
N HIS A 237 2.55 5.05 -13.54
CA HIS A 237 3.88 5.50 -13.08
C HIS A 237 4.87 4.39 -12.72
N LEU A 238 4.57 3.09 -12.95
CA LEU A 238 5.45 2.00 -12.50
C LEU A 238 6.92 2.19 -12.91
N HIS A 239 7.17 2.67 -14.13
CA HIS A 239 8.52 2.89 -14.66
C HIS A 239 9.24 4.10 -14.05
N ASP A 240 8.53 5.01 -13.39
CA ASP A 240 9.11 6.18 -12.75
C ASP A 240 9.70 5.84 -11.37
N PHE A 241 9.36 4.68 -10.80
CA PHE A 241 9.80 4.26 -9.48
C PHE A 241 11.05 3.38 -9.54
N GLN A 242 12.00 3.70 -8.66
CA GLN A 242 13.00 2.73 -8.26
C GLN A 242 12.39 1.76 -7.24
N ILE A 243 12.24 0.50 -7.65
CA ILE A 243 11.70 -0.57 -6.82
C ILE A 243 12.81 -1.13 -5.92
N LEU A 244 12.57 -1.14 -4.60
CA LEU A 244 13.47 -1.69 -3.59
C LEU A 244 12.88 -2.98 -3.01
N HIS A 245 13.58 -4.10 -3.15
CA HIS A 245 13.15 -5.40 -2.64
C HIS A 245 13.52 -5.57 -1.17
N PHE A 246 12.52 -5.58 -0.30
CA PHE A 246 12.70 -5.86 1.11
C PHE A 246 12.69 -7.38 1.37
N ASP A 247 13.86 -7.91 1.69
CA ASP A 247 14.04 -9.28 2.16
C ASP A 247 14.25 -9.25 3.68
N SER A 248 13.25 -9.69 4.44
CA SER A 248 13.38 -9.76 5.88
C SER A 248 14.49 -10.73 6.30
N SER A 249 14.78 -11.80 5.54
CA SER A 249 15.81 -12.78 5.87
C SER A 249 17.23 -12.25 5.63
N ARG A 250 17.42 -11.38 4.65
CA ARG A 250 18.71 -10.75 4.30
C ARG A 250 18.58 -9.22 4.22
N PRO A 251 18.45 -8.54 5.37
CA PRO A 251 18.16 -7.10 5.40
C PRO A 251 19.32 -6.22 4.89
N SER A 252 20.55 -6.73 4.83
CA SER A 252 21.71 -5.96 4.36
C SER A 252 21.55 -5.49 2.92
N GLY A 253 21.20 -6.39 1.99
CA GLY A 253 21.06 -6.02 0.58
C GLY A 253 19.98 -4.95 0.33
N PHE A 254 18.87 -5.02 1.07
CA PHE A 254 17.85 -3.96 1.07
C PHE A 254 18.39 -2.65 1.65
N THR A 255 19.09 -2.72 2.79
CA THR A 255 19.64 -1.55 3.48
C THR A 255 20.66 -0.84 2.60
N ASP A 256 21.57 -1.57 1.96
CA ASP A 256 22.57 -1.03 1.05
C ASP A 256 21.91 -0.34 -0.16
N SER A 257 20.87 -0.96 -0.73
CA SER A 257 20.11 -0.37 -1.85
C SER A 257 19.41 0.93 -1.43
N LEU A 258 18.81 0.96 -0.23
CA LEU A 258 18.19 2.16 0.31
C LEU A 258 19.23 3.27 0.53
N LEU A 259 20.35 2.96 1.19
CA LEU A 259 21.42 3.92 1.45
C LEU A 259 22.03 4.48 0.16
N ALA A 260 22.15 3.66 -0.90
CA ALA A 260 22.59 4.12 -2.21
C ALA A 260 21.64 5.17 -2.80
N VAL A 261 20.32 4.98 -2.67
CA VAL A 261 19.32 5.98 -3.05
C VAL A 261 19.47 7.25 -2.23
N LEU A 262 19.58 7.13 -0.90
CA LEU A 262 19.70 8.28 -0.02
C LEU A 262 20.95 9.10 -0.35
N LYS A 263 22.08 8.43 -0.58
CA LYS A 263 23.35 9.06 -0.98
C LYS A 263 23.22 9.82 -2.30
N LYS A 264 22.60 9.20 -3.32
CA LYS A 264 22.34 9.83 -4.62
C LYS A 264 21.47 11.10 -4.50
N ASN A 265 20.62 11.17 -3.47
CA ASN A 265 19.70 12.27 -3.21
C ASN A 265 20.20 13.22 -2.10
N ASN A 266 21.54 13.34 -1.97
CA ASN A 266 22.20 14.30 -1.09
C ASN A 266 21.81 14.20 0.39
N VAL A 267 21.41 13.01 0.85
CA VAL A 267 21.24 12.76 2.29
C VAL A 267 22.64 12.72 2.92
N THR A 268 22.81 13.43 4.04
CA THR A 268 24.12 13.53 4.70
C THR A 268 24.58 12.19 5.26
N GLU A 269 25.89 11.97 5.32
CA GLU A 269 26.48 10.76 5.91
C GLU A 269 26.01 10.54 7.36
N ARG A 270 25.84 11.62 8.13
CA ARG A 270 25.30 11.57 9.50
C ARG A 270 23.86 11.03 9.52
N ALA A 271 23.00 11.54 8.65
CA ALA A 271 21.61 11.10 8.53
C ALA A 271 21.53 9.64 8.06
N MET A 272 22.35 9.26 7.07
CA MET A 272 22.44 7.88 6.59
C MET A 272 22.92 6.92 7.68
N HIS A 273 23.92 7.30 8.48
CA HIS A 273 24.38 6.51 9.61
C HIS A 273 23.29 6.34 10.68
N PHE A 274 22.55 7.40 11.00
CA PHE A 274 21.39 7.32 11.88
C PHE A 274 20.35 6.33 11.35
N ILE A 275 19.98 6.44 10.07
CA ILE A 275 19.01 5.54 9.43
C ILE A 275 19.50 4.09 9.47
N LYS A 276 20.76 3.83 9.07
CA LYS A 276 21.37 2.50 9.08
C LYS A 276 21.33 1.88 10.48
N SER A 277 21.82 2.61 11.48
CA SER A 277 21.83 2.13 12.86
C SER A 277 20.43 1.88 13.41
N SER A 278 19.42 2.67 13.01
CA SER A 278 18.02 2.42 13.39
C SER A 278 17.44 1.15 12.74
N ILE A 279 17.78 0.86 11.49
CA ILE A 279 17.36 -0.37 10.81
C ILE A 279 17.98 -1.61 11.48
N GLU A 280 19.24 -1.49 11.93
CA GLU A 280 20.00 -2.58 12.54
C GLU A 280 19.70 -2.80 14.03
N SER A 281 19.37 -1.75 14.79
CA SER A 281 19.35 -1.80 16.26
C SER A 281 18.10 -2.39 16.90
N LYS A 282 16.89 -2.09 16.39
CA LYS A 282 15.63 -2.59 16.97
C LYS A 282 14.55 -2.80 15.91
N ARG A 283 13.74 -3.85 16.13
CA ARG A 283 12.54 -4.12 15.33
C ARG A 283 11.42 -3.17 15.71
N THR A 284 10.60 -2.79 14.73
CA THR A 284 9.35 -2.06 15.00
C THR A 284 8.35 -2.96 15.74
N SER A 285 7.39 -2.36 16.44
CA SER A 285 6.35 -3.09 17.19
C SER A 285 5.50 -4.03 16.31
N HIS A 286 5.32 -3.70 15.02
CA HIS A 286 4.57 -4.48 14.04
C HIS A 286 5.41 -5.54 13.30
N SER A 287 6.68 -5.71 13.70
CA SER A 287 7.54 -6.72 13.11
C SER A 287 7.10 -8.12 13.56
N THR A 288 6.88 -8.98 12.57
CA THR A 288 6.53 -10.39 12.73
C THR A 288 7.60 -11.33 12.22
N LYS A 289 8.76 -10.80 11.81
CA LYS A 289 9.89 -11.62 11.37
C LYS A 289 10.29 -12.59 12.51
N ASP A 290 10.54 -13.85 12.17
CA ASP A 290 10.97 -14.92 13.07
C ASP A 290 10.00 -15.26 14.21
N THR A 291 8.76 -14.76 14.19
CA THR A 291 7.76 -15.20 15.18
C THR A 291 7.15 -16.53 14.79
N VAL A 292 6.66 -17.25 15.81
CA VAL A 292 6.00 -18.55 15.63
C VAL A 292 4.80 -18.41 14.69
N GLU A 293 3.97 -17.39 14.90
CA GLU A 293 2.75 -17.16 14.11
C GLU A 293 3.05 -16.89 12.64
N HIS A 294 4.14 -16.17 12.35
CA HIS A 294 4.58 -15.92 10.97
C HIS A 294 4.99 -17.22 10.28
N ASN A 295 5.86 -18.00 10.93
CA ASN A 295 6.39 -19.24 10.39
C ASN A 295 5.29 -20.30 10.22
N GLU A 296 4.36 -20.39 11.16
CA GLU A 296 3.20 -21.28 11.08
C GLU A 296 2.25 -20.86 9.95
N THR A 297 1.96 -19.57 9.79
CA THR A 297 1.14 -19.07 8.67
C THR A 297 1.78 -19.42 7.33
N ARG A 298 3.08 -19.16 7.18
CA ARG A 298 3.84 -19.48 5.97
C ARG A 298 3.81 -20.98 5.67
N ARG A 299 4.07 -21.81 6.69
CA ARG A 299 4.04 -23.28 6.55
C ARG A 299 2.65 -23.78 6.13
N ALA A 300 1.60 -23.29 6.79
CA ALA A 300 0.23 -23.67 6.50
C ALA A 300 -0.18 -23.35 5.04
N ILE A 301 0.29 -22.24 4.48
CA ILE A 301 0.05 -21.90 3.07
C ILE A 301 0.84 -22.84 2.15
N LEU A 302 2.13 -23.05 2.41
CA LEU A 302 3.00 -23.85 1.54
C LEU A 302 2.67 -25.35 1.55
N SER A 303 2.10 -25.86 2.65
CA SER A 303 1.70 -27.27 2.79
C SER A 303 0.27 -27.56 2.34
N ASN A 304 -0.50 -26.55 1.91
CA ASN A 304 -1.89 -26.70 1.50
C ASN A 304 -2.09 -26.18 0.06
N PRO A 305 -2.31 -27.07 -0.93
CA PRO A 305 -2.44 -26.67 -2.34
C PRO A 305 -3.51 -25.60 -2.59
N HIS A 306 -4.65 -25.67 -1.88
CA HIS A 306 -5.73 -24.69 -2.02
C HIS A 306 -5.32 -23.30 -1.50
N LEU A 307 -4.65 -23.24 -0.35
CA LEU A 307 -4.18 -21.95 0.19
C LEU A 307 -3.07 -21.36 -0.66
N LEU A 308 -2.16 -22.20 -1.17
CA LEU A 308 -1.12 -21.76 -2.08
C LEU A 308 -1.70 -21.20 -3.38
N ASP A 309 -2.67 -21.90 -3.97
CA ASP A 309 -3.36 -21.45 -5.17
C ASP A 309 -4.07 -20.12 -4.95
N LEU A 310 -4.80 -19.94 -3.83
CA LEU A 310 -5.40 -18.65 -3.46
C LEU A 310 -4.35 -17.53 -3.33
N LEU A 311 -3.19 -17.82 -2.72
CA LEU A 311 -2.11 -16.83 -2.62
C LEU A 311 -1.61 -16.43 -4.00
N ILE A 312 -1.34 -17.40 -4.88
CA ILE A 312 -0.87 -17.14 -6.24
C ILE A 312 -1.91 -16.32 -6.99
N ARG A 313 -3.19 -16.67 -6.94
CA ARG A 313 -4.26 -15.92 -7.62
C ARG A 313 -4.42 -14.50 -7.12
N MET A 314 -4.26 -14.27 -5.81
CA MET A 314 -4.30 -12.92 -5.24
C MET A 314 -3.11 -12.07 -5.68
N TYR A 315 -1.92 -12.66 -5.83
CA TYR A 315 -0.66 -11.91 -5.96
C TYR A 315 0.14 -12.22 -7.23
N TYR A 316 -0.42 -12.92 -8.22
CA TYR A 316 0.29 -13.37 -9.42
C TYR A 316 1.10 -12.24 -10.08
N TYR A 317 0.47 -11.09 -10.27
CA TYR A 317 1.13 -9.95 -10.88
C TYR A 317 2.15 -9.24 -9.96
N ASP A 318 2.08 -9.39 -8.63
CA ASP A 318 3.20 -8.98 -7.78
C ASP A 318 4.42 -9.86 -8.04
N TYR A 319 4.23 -11.18 -8.24
CA TYR A 319 5.34 -12.07 -8.59
C TYR A 319 5.97 -11.70 -9.94
N VAL A 320 5.13 -11.50 -10.96
CA VAL A 320 5.58 -11.19 -12.32
C VAL A 320 6.21 -9.80 -12.42
N LEU A 321 5.52 -8.75 -11.97
CA LEU A 321 5.97 -7.36 -12.14
C LEU A 321 7.21 -7.03 -11.32
N PHE A 322 7.36 -7.66 -10.13
CA PHE A 322 8.48 -7.39 -9.24
C PHE A 322 9.54 -8.50 -9.25
N GLY A 323 9.44 -9.50 -10.13
CA GLY A 323 10.46 -10.53 -10.33
C GLY A 323 10.65 -11.49 -9.15
N TYR A 324 9.58 -11.76 -8.39
CA TYR A 324 9.61 -12.78 -7.33
C TYR A 324 9.35 -14.18 -7.91
N ARG A 325 9.95 -15.19 -7.30
CA ARG A 325 9.69 -16.59 -7.67
C ARG A 325 8.32 -17.02 -7.14
N ILE A 326 7.50 -17.60 -8.02
CA ILE A 326 6.23 -18.20 -7.61
C ILE A 326 6.54 -19.45 -6.76
N PRO A 327 5.99 -19.56 -5.53
CA PRO A 327 6.23 -20.70 -4.66
C PRO A 327 5.56 -21.98 -5.18
N ALA A 328 6.20 -23.12 -4.96
CA ALA A 328 5.63 -24.45 -5.20
C ALA A 328 5.15 -25.09 -3.89
N VAL A 329 4.23 -26.05 -3.98
CA VAL A 329 3.77 -26.83 -2.82
C VAL A 329 4.96 -27.54 -2.18
N GLN A 330 5.12 -27.38 -0.87
CA GLN A 330 6.07 -28.16 -0.10
C GLN A 330 5.42 -29.49 0.26
N THR A 331 5.72 -30.53 -0.51
CA THR A 331 5.46 -31.90 -0.06
C THR A 331 6.46 -32.22 1.04
N GLU A 332 5.99 -32.80 2.15
CA GLU A 332 6.87 -33.30 3.20
C GLU A 332 7.77 -34.39 2.60
N THR A 333 8.94 -33.99 2.11
CA THR A 333 9.99 -34.90 1.67
C THR A 333 10.85 -35.19 2.88
N ASN A 334 10.60 -36.38 3.45
CA ASN A 334 11.46 -37.17 4.34
C ASN A 334 12.26 -36.38 5.39
N LYS A 335 11.67 -36.22 6.57
CA LYS A 335 12.47 -36.34 7.80
C LYS A 335 12.86 -37.81 7.93
N GLN A 336 14.08 -38.14 7.53
CA GLN A 336 14.74 -39.38 7.91
C GLN A 336 15.58 -39.11 9.17
#